data_AF-A0AB39S472-F1
#
_entry.id   AF-A0AB39S472-F1
#
_cell.length_a   1.000
_cell.length_b   1.000
_cell.length_c   1.000
_cell.angle_alpha   90.00
_cell.angle_beta   90.00
_cell.angle_gamma   90.00
#
_symmetry.space_group_name_H-M   'P 1'
#
loop_
_entity.id
_entity.type
_entity.pdbx_description
1 polymer ?
#
loop_
_entity_poly.entity_id
_entity_poly.type
_entity_poly.pdbx_seq_one_letter_code
_entity_poly.pdbx_strand_id
1 'polypeptide(L)'
;MTTPSYPPKPSPGDRIAVISPSSGLAGILPLPYELGLERLRKEYVLEPVEYPATRKMGSTPQERADDIHAAFADPTVKAVIASIGGEDQITVLPLLDRELIRANPKPFFGMSDNTNLLAFLRNAGIVGYHGASVMCELGRPVAMNPHTAESLRAALFTSGEYELRPAERWNDVSRDWADPATFDAEPETRPGAGWTWVNADRVVEGRSWGGCLEIVGWLLMADREISHDLTEYDGGVLFLETSEEMPSAPEVFRTLRNMGERGLLQRFSALLMGRARTWSFERPNSPEEGASYAAEQREAVLRAMRAYAPGTTIVFDVDLGHTDPQFVIPYGGTIRVDGPARRIAVTY
;
A
#
# COMPACT_ATOMS: atom_id res chain seq x y z
N MET A 1 -9.64 7.35 -20.76
CA MET A 1 -8.51 6.46 -20.42
C MET A 1 -9.00 5.03 -20.33
N THR A 2 -8.11 4.04 -20.30
CA THR A 2 -8.47 2.62 -20.23
C THR A 2 -8.95 2.28 -18.82
N THR A 3 -10.17 1.76 -18.70
CA THR A 3 -10.70 1.26 -17.42
C THR A 3 -9.76 0.18 -16.84
N PRO A 4 -9.24 0.33 -15.61
CA PRO A 4 -8.27 -0.63 -15.09
C PRO A 4 -8.83 -2.05 -15.00
N SER A 5 -8.03 -3.04 -15.40
CA SER A 5 -8.41 -4.45 -15.43
C SER A 5 -7.49 -5.28 -14.53
N TYR A 6 -8.04 -6.36 -13.99
CA TYR A 6 -7.28 -7.31 -13.18
C TYR A 6 -6.34 -8.12 -14.07
N PRO A 7 -5.02 -8.07 -13.86
CA PRO A 7 -4.09 -8.87 -14.62
C PRO A 7 -4.20 -10.37 -14.23
N PRO A 8 -3.73 -11.29 -15.09
CA PRO A 8 -3.65 -12.71 -14.75
C PRO A 8 -2.86 -12.95 -13.45
N LYS A 9 -3.34 -13.88 -12.64
CA LYS A 9 -2.73 -14.26 -11.36
C LYS A 9 -1.60 -15.28 -11.57
N PRO A 10 -0.53 -15.24 -10.76
CA PRO A 10 0.45 -16.33 -10.73
C PRO A 10 -0.18 -17.63 -10.19
N SER A 11 0.51 -18.74 -10.42
CA SER A 11 0.27 -20.06 -9.81
C SER A 11 1.52 -20.54 -9.07
N PRO A 12 1.38 -21.45 -8.09
CA PRO A 12 2.52 -22.16 -7.52
C PRO A 12 3.44 -22.73 -8.61
N GLY A 13 4.73 -22.40 -8.53
CA GLY A 13 5.79 -22.73 -9.48
C GLY A 13 6.18 -21.57 -10.40
N ASP A 14 5.37 -20.51 -10.48
CA ASP A 14 5.63 -19.39 -11.38
C ASP A 14 6.78 -18.49 -10.89
N ARG A 15 7.45 -17.88 -11.86
CA ARG A 15 8.47 -16.85 -11.61
C ARG A 15 7.79 -15.53 -11.24
N ILE A 16 8.29 -14.90 -10.19
CA ILE A 16 7.89 -13.54 -9.78
C ILE A 16 9.11 -12.63 -9.77
N ALA A 17 8.98 -11.42 -10.29
CA ALA A 17 10.03 -10.43 -10.21
C ALA A 17 10.02 -9.80 -8.82
N VAL A 18 11.21 -9.66 -8.23
CA VAL A 18 11.44 -8.82 -7.06
C VAL A 18 12.33 -7.66 -7.49
N ILE A 19 11.82 -6.44 -7.34
CA ILE A 19 12.49 -5.21 -7.81
C ILE A 19 12.54 -4.17 -6.71
N SER A 20 13.49 -3.22 -6.81
CA SER A 20 13.63 -2.08 -5.89
C SER A 20 13.34 -0.77 -6.62
N PRO A 21 12.07 -0.47 -6.95
CA PRO A 21 11.70 0.70 -7.74
C PRO A 21 11.84 2.01 -6.95
N SER A 22 12.08 1.93 -5.64
CA SER A 22 12.45 3.05 -4.77
C SER A 22 13.83 2.80 -4.16
N SER A 23 13.94 2.43 -2.87
CA SER A 23 15.21 2.18 -2.19
C SER A 23 15.77 0.77 -2.45
N GLY A 24 17.08 0.68 -2.72
CA GLY A 24 17.82 -0.59 -2.85
C GLY A 24 18.21 -1.22 -1.50
N LEU A 25 17.37 -1.08 -0.47
CA LEU A 25 17.71 -1.37 0.93
C LEU A 25 18.10 -2.84 1.18
N ALA A 26 17.60 -3.75 0.35
CA ALA A 26 17.95 -5.18 0.35
C ALA A 26 19.47 -5.44 0.28
N GLY A 27 20.25 -4.50 -0.26
CA GLY A 27 21.71 -4.61 -0.31
C GLY A 27 22.42 -4.36 1.02
N ILE A 28 21.83 -3.57 1.92
CA ILE A 28 22.46 -3.17 3.19
C ILE A 28 21.77 -3.79 4.42
N LEU A 29 20.50 -4.17 4.30
CA LEU A 29 19.73 -4.87 5.31
C LEU A 29 19.22 -6.20 4.73
N PRO A 30 20.10 -7.20 4.53
CA PRO A 30 19.75 -8.40 3.78
C PRO A 30 18.83 -9.37 4.53
N LEU A 31 18.86 -9.41 5.86
CA LEU A 31 18.11 -10.38 6.66
C LEU A 31 16.58 -10.38 6.39
N PRO A 32 15.85 -9.25 6.48
CA PRO A 32 14.41 -9.25 6.17
C PRO A 32 14.15 -9.61 4.71
N TYR A 33 15.05 -9.23 3.81
CA TYR A 33 14.93 -9.53 2.39
C TYR A 33 15.08 -11.03 2.10
N GLU A 34 16.13 -11.68 2.63
CA GLU A 34 16.34 -13.12 2.47
C GLU A 34 15.20 -13.93 3.08
N LEU A 35 14.71 -13.52 4.26
CA LEU A 35 13.54 -14.14 4.88
C LEU A 35 12.31 -14.03 3.97
N GLY A 36 12.07 -12.84 3.39
CA GLY A 36 10.98 -12.65 2.45
C GLY A 36 11.10 -13.53 1.20
N LEU A 37 12.30 -13.63 0.61
CA LEU A 37 12.56 -14.53 -0.52
C LEU A 37 12.37 -16.01 -0.15
N GLU A 38 12.77 -16.41 1.04
CA GLU A 38 12.55 -17.76 1.56
C GLU A 38 11.05 -18.07 1.66
N ARG A 39 10.24 -17.16 2.20
CA ARG A 39 8.79 -17.36 2.32
C ARG A 39 8.11 -17.42 0.97
N LEU A 40 8.50 -16.56 0.02
CA LEU A 40 8.02 -16.64 -1.36
C LEU A 40 8.26 -18.04 -1.95
N ARG A 41 9.45 -18.62 -1.72
CA ARG A 41 9.79 -19.98 -2.19
C ARG A 41 9.06 -21.09 -1.43
N LYS A 42 8.99 -21.02 -0.10
CA LYS A 42 8.52 -22.14 0.74
C LYS A 42 7.03 -22.11 1.05
N GLU A 43 6.46 -20.93 1.31
CA GLU A 43 5.08 -20.78 1.75
C GLU A 43 4.12 -20.45 0.59
N TYR A 44 4.61 -19.77 -0.43
CA TYR A 44 3.84 -19.41 -1.64
C TYR A 44 4.23 -20.26 -2.85
N VAL A 45 5.33 -21.01 -2.78
CA VAL A 45 5.84 -21.87 -3.86
C VAL A 45 6.06 -21.05 -5.14
N LEU A 46 6.66 -19.87 -5.02
CA LEU A 46 6.99 -19.00 -6.14
C LEU A 46 8.51 -18.95 -6.34
N GLU A 47 8.96 -18.69 -7.56
CA GLU A 47 10.38 -18.54 -7.89
C GLU A 47 10.73 -17.04 -7.99
N PRO A 48 11.31 -16.42 -6.95
CA PRO A 48 11.69 -15.01 -7.02
C PRO A 48 12.91 -14.81 -7.92
N VAL A 49 12.80 -13.83 -8.81
CA VAL A 49 13.81 -13.40 -9.77
C VAL A 49 14.19 -11.96 -9.46
N GLU A 50 15.47 -11.75 -9.18
CA GLU A 50 16.02 -10.43 -8.87
C GLU A 50 16.57 -9.73 -10.12
N TYR A 51 16.67 -8.42 -10.06
CA TYR A 51 17.13 -7.54 -11.13
C TYR A 51 18.33 -6.68 -10.70
N PRO A 52 19.13 -6.13 -11.64
CA PRO A 52 20.36 -5.40 -11.33
C PRO A 52 20.30 -4.35 -10.21
N ALA A 53 19.22 -3.56 -10.11
CA ALA A 53 19.07 -2.52 -9.08
C ALA A 53 18.51 -3.05 -7.75
N THR A 54 18.03 -4.31 -7.70
CA THR A 54 17.28 -4.87 -6.57
C THR A 54 18.04 -4.76 -5.24
N ARG A 55 19.35 -5.06 -5.24
CA ARG A 55 20.20 -5.00 -4.04
C ARG A 55 21.18 -3.83 -4.06
N LYS A 56 20.94 -2.82 -4.88
CA LYS A 56 21.89 -1.72 -5.10
C LYS A 56 21.33 -0.42 -4.55
N MET A 57 21.84 -0.01 -3.38
CA MET A 57 21.61 1.34 -2.85
C MET A 57 22.13 2.40 -3.82
N GLY A 58 21.40 3.51 -3.93
CA GLY A 58 21.79 4.63 -4.80
C GLY A 58 21.71 4.33 -6.30
N SER A 59 20.93 3.31 -6.71
CA SER A 59 20.62 3.10 -8.12
C SER A 59 19.93 4.34 -8.71
N THR A 60 20.34 4.73 -9.92
CA THR A 60 19.75 5.88 -10.59
C THR A 60 18.28 5.64 -10.91
N PRO A 61 17.47 6.70 -11.14
CA PRO A 61 16.10 6.53 -11.61
C PRO A 61 16.01 5.72 -12.92
N GLN A 62 16.99 5.85 -13.82
CA GLN A 62 17.04 5.07 -15.06
C GLN A 62 17.27 3.59 -14.81
N GLU A 63 18.24 3.22 -13.96
CA GLU A 63 18.49 1.81 -13.62
C GLU A 63 17.25 1.14 -13.01
N ARG A 64 16.50 1.86 -12.17
CA ARG A 64 15.25 1.36 -11.58
C ARG A 64 14.12 1.28 -12.61
N ALA A 65 14.05 2.20 -13.57
CA ALA A 65 13.12 2.13 -14.69
C ALA A 65 13.41 0.92 -15.60
N ASP A 66 14.69 0.65 -15.87
CA ASP A 66 15.14 -0.48 -16.68
C ASP A 66 14.74 -1.82 -16.02
N ASP A 67 14.90 -1.94 -14.70
CA ASP A 67 14.44 -3.10 -13.93
C ASP A 67 12.91 -3.30 -14.04
N ILE A 68 12.12 -2.22 -13.94
CA ILE A 68 10.66 -2.27 -14.12
C ILE A 68 10.32 -2.73 -15.54
N HIS A 69 10.97 -2.19 -16.57
CA HIS A 69 10.72 -2.59 -17.96
C HIS A 69 11.08 -4.04 -18.21
N ALA A 70 12.24 -4.49 -17.73
CA ALA A 70 12.67 -5.88 -17.86
C ALA A 70 11.68 -6.82 -17.16
N ALA A 71 11.25 -6.47 -15.94
CA ALA A 71 10.29 -7.26 -15.18
C ALA A 71 8.93 -7.33 -15.87
N PHE A 72 8.42 -6.24 -16.44
CA PHE A 72 7.16 -6.25 -17.17
C PHE A 72 7.26 -6.96 -18.53
N ALA A 73 8.33 -6.73 -19.30
CA ALA A 73 8.51 -7.33 -20.62
C ALA A 73 8.81 -8.84 -20.61
N ASP A 74 9.31 -9.41 -19.51
CA ASP A 74 9.56 -10.86 -19.42
C ASP A 74 8.22 -11.64 -19.33
N PRO A 75 7.85 -12.45 -20.34
CA PRO A 75 6.60 -13.21 -20.34
C PRO A 75 6.61 -14.40 -19.37
N THR A 76 7.78 -14.80 -18.86
CA THR A 76 7.91 -15.87 -17.87
C THR A 76 7.62 -15.37 -16.45
N VAL A 77 7.73 -14.07 -16.20
CA VAL A 77 7.39 -13.43 -14.92
C VAL A 77 5.89 -13.17 -14.84
N LYS A 78 5.23 -13.71 -13.82
CA LYS A 78 3.77 -13.66 -13.63
C LYS A 78 3.29 -12.64 -12.61
N ALA A 79 4.17 -12.13 -11.75
CA ALA A 79 3.89 -11.05 -10.83
C ALA A 79 5.16 -10.25 -10.55
N VAL A 80 4.99 -9.02 -10.06
CA VAL A 80 6.09 -8.14 -9.63
C VAL A 80 5.84 -7.73 -8.19
N ILE A 81 6.84 -7.85 -7.32
CA ILE A 81 6.76 -7.46 -5.91
C ILE A 81 7.90 -6.47 -5.63
N ALA A 82 7.57 -5.32 -5.04
CA ALA A 82 8.56 -4.38 -4.57
C ALA A 82 9.29 -4.95 -3.35
N SER A 83 10.61 -4.78 -3.32
CA SER A 83 11.43 -5.15 -2.17
C SER A 83 11.04 -4.32 -0.93
N ILE A 84 10.93 -3.00 -1.11
CA ILE A 84 10.61 -2.00 -0.08
C ILE A 84 10.16 -0.67 -0.74
N GLY A 85 9.73 0.30 0.09
CA GLY A 85 9.49 1.70 -0.28
C GLY A 85 10.77 2.56 -0.31
N GLY A 86 10.62 3.85 0.00
CA GLY A 86 11.69 4.86 -0.01
C GLY A 86 11.07 6.25 -0.15
N GLU A 87 11.68 7.16 -0.90
CA GLU A 87 11.27 8.58 -0.91
C GLU A 87 11.43 9.30 -2.26
N ASP A 88 11.79 8.61 -3.34
CA ASP A 88 12.14 9.26 -4.62
C ASP A 88 11.64 8.53 -5.87
N GLN A 89 10.77 7.53 -5.75
CA GLN A 89 10.23 6.78 -6.90
C GLN A 89 9.50 7.69 -7.90
N ILE A 90 8.99 8.84 -7.46
CA ILE A 90 8.39 9.84 -8.35
C ILE A 90 9.32 10.29 -9.49
N THR A 91 10.65 10.18 -9.30
CA THR A 91 11.67 10.48 -10.32
C THR A 91 11.80 9.39 -11.40
N VAL A 92 11.33 8.17 -11.10
CA VAL A 92 11.33 7.03 -12.02
C VAL A 92 10.17 7.12 -13.00
N LEU A 93 9.01 7.61 -12.56
CA LEU A 93 7.78 7.70 -13.38
C LEU A 93 7.96 8.34 -14.78
N PRO A 94 8.68 9.47 -14.97
CA PRO A 94 8.91 10.04 -16.30
C PRO A 94 9.66 9.13 -17.29
N LEU A 95 10.40 8.15 -16.78
CA LEU A 95 11.26 7.28 -17.58
C LEU A 95 10.53 6.00 -18.02
N LEU A 96 9.31 5.77 -17.51
CA LEU A 96 8.57 4.56 -17.80
C LEU A 96 7.87 4.61 -19.17
N ASP A 97 8.19 3.65 -20.04
CA ASP A 97 7.40 3.35 -21.22
C ASP A 97 6.04 2.73 -20.82
N ARG A 98 5.00 3.56 -20.90
CA ARG A 98 3.62 3.18 -20.57
C ARG A 98 3.05 2.15 -21.55
N GLU A 99 3.44 2.19 -22.82
CA GLU A 99 2.92 1.25 -23.82
C GLU A 99 3.53 -0.14 -23.62
N LEU A 100 4.83 -0.22 -23.30
CA LEU A 100 5.48 -1.47 -22.91
C LEU A 100 4.78 -2.12 -21.72
N ILE A 101 4.51 -1.34 -20.67
CA ILE A 101 3.86 -1.84 -19.45
C ILE A 101 2.42 -2.26 -19.73
N ARG A 102 1.66 -1.45 -20.49
CA ARG A 102 0.28 -1.78 -20.88
C ARG A 102 0.19 -3.04 -21.72
N ALA A 103 1.16 -3.29 -22.60
CA ALA A 103 1.21 -4.49 -23.42
C ALA A 103 1.52 -5.77 -22.61
N ASN A 104 2.05 -5.63 -21.39
CA ASN A 104 2.47 -6.76 -20.55
C ASN A 104 1.87 -6.69 -19.13
N PRO A 105 0.53 -6.68 -18.99
CA PRO A 105 -0.11 -6.46 -17.70
C PRO A 105 0.17 -7.63 -16.74
N LYS A 106 0.69 -7.31 -15.55
CA LYS A 106 0.93 -8.26 -14.47
C LYS A 106 0.65 -7.63 -13.11
N PRO A 107 0.23 -8.41 -12.10
CA PRO A 107 -0.02 -7.90 -10.76
C PRO A 107 1.28 -7.36 -10.16
N PHE A 108 1.21 -6.13 -9.65
CA PHE A 108 2.29 -5.47 -8.91
C PHE A 108 1.90 -5.30 -7.44
N PHE A 109 2.79 -5.67 -6.53
CA PHE A 109 2.61 -5.55 -5.08
C PHE A 109 3.63 -4.58 -4.50
N GLY A 110 3.18 -3.65 -3.67
CA GLY A 110 4.04 -2.72 -2.94
C GLY A 110 3.21 -1.67 -2.19
N MET A 111 3.81 -0.96 -1.25
CA MET A 111 3.16 0.11 -0.48
C MET A 111 4.11 1.30 -0.28
N SER A 112 3.68 2.31 0.49
CA SER A 112 4.48 3.49 0.79
C SER A 112 4.80 4.28 -0.49
N ASP A 113 6.07 4.58 -0.76
CA ASP A 113 6.54 5.23 -2.00
C ASP A 113 6.13 4.49 -3.28
N ASN A 114 5.86 3.18 -3.20
CA ASN A 114 5.28 2.40 -4.31
C ASN A 114 3.87 2.85 -4.73
N THR A 115 3.24 3.74 -3.96
CA THR A 115 2.04 4.49 -4.37
C THR A 115 2.25 5.20 -5.71
N ASN A 116 3.47 5.68 -6.00
CA ASN A 116 3.83 6.25 -7.30
C ASN A 116 3.59 5.26 -8.45
N LEU A 117 4.20 4.07 -8.39
CA LEU A 117 4.06 3.05 -9.42
C LEU A 117 2.64 2.47 -9.47
N LEU A 118 1.96 2.32 -8.34
CA LEU A 118 0.55 1.90 -8.31
C LEU A 118 -0.37 2.89 -9.05
N ALA A 119 -0.20 4.19 -8.83
CA ALA A 119 -0.94 5.22 -9.54
C ALA A 119 -0.64 5.19 -11.05
N PHE A 120 0.64 5.03 -11.42
CA PHE A 120 1.06 4.88 -12.81
C PHE A 120 0.38 3.67 -13.49
N LEU A 121 0.40 2.50 -12.83
CA LEU A 121 -0.19 1.26 -13.35
C LEU A 121 -1.71 1.39 -13.49
N ARG A 122 -2.39 1.99 -12.52
CA ARG A 122 -3.82 2.29 -12.60
C ARG A 122 -4.13 3.12 -13.85
N ASN A 123 -3.36 4.18 -14.11
CA ASN A 123 -3.55 5.01 -15.31
C ASN A 123 -3.09 4.33 -16.61
N ALA A 124 -2.26 3.28 -16.52
CA ALA A 124 -1.97 2.39 -17.64
C ALA A 124 -3.11 1.39 -17.92
N GLY A 125 -4.08 1.26 -17.01
CA GLY A 125 -5.21 0.33 -17.13
C GLY A 125 -5.00 -1.00 -16.40
N ILE A 126 -4.10 -1.05 -15.42
CA ILE A 126 -3.70 -2.27 -14.69
C ILE A 126 -4.05 -2.09 -13.22
N VAL A 127 -4.81 -3.04 -12.65
CA VAL A 127 -5.02 -3.11 -11.20
C VAL A 127 -3.74 -3.61 -10.52
N GLY A 128 -3.22 -2.82 -9.60
CA GLY A 128 -2.11 -3.18 -8.71
C GLY A 128 -2.61 -3.58 -7.32
N TYR A 129 -1.69 -3.83 -6.40
CA TYR A 129 -1.96 -4.29 -5.04
C TYR A 129 -1.13 -3.49 -4.05
N HIS A 130 -1.80 -2.65 -3.26
CA HIS A 130 -1.18 -1.89 -2.18
C HIS A 130 -0.94 -2.81 -0.98
N GLY A 131 0.32 -3.13 -0.72
CA GLY A 131 0.78 -3.96 0.38
C GLY A 131 1.74 -5.07 -0.05
N ALA A 132 2.18 -5.89 0.91
CA ALA A 132 3.01 -7.08 0.72
C ALA A 132 4.39 -6.82 0.09
N SER A 133 5.13 -5.85 0.60
CA SER A 133 6.54 -5.64 0.22
C SER A 133 7.43 -6.74 0.82
N VAL A 134 8.51 -7.10 0.12
CA VAL A 134 9.35 -8.25 0.51
C VAL A 134 9.98 -8.06 1.89
N MET A 135 10.52 -6.88 2.19
CA MET A 135 11.26 -6.66 3.43
C MET A 135 10.35 -6.38 4.65
N CYS A 136 9.14 -5.87 4.43
CA CYS A 136 8.23 -5.48 5.51
C CYS A 136 7.34 -6.65 5.95
N GLU A 137 6.43 -7.09 5.07
CA GLU A 137 5.42 -8.09 5.41
C GLU A 137 5.97 -9.52 5.29
N LEU A 138 6.59 -9.83 4.15
CA LEU A 138 7.20 -11.14 3.88
C LEU A 138 8.48 -11.34 4.70
N GLY A 139 9.19 -10.26 5.03
CA GLY A 139 10.40 -10.24 5.84
C GLY A 139 10.15 -10.11 7.34
N ARG A 140 8.89 -10.16 7.79
CA ARG A 140 8.52 -10.05 9.20
C ARG A 140 9.23 -11.12 10.04
N PRO A 141 9.90 -10.77 11.16
CA PRO A 141 10.58 -11.74 12.03
C PRO A 141 9.72 -12.94 12.44
N VAL A 142 10.35 -14.12 12.54
CA VAL A 142 9.75 -15.42 12.94
C VAL A 142 8.67 -15.93 11.97
N ALA A 143 7.47 -15.36 11.97
CA ALA A 143 6.38 -15.72 11.06
C ALA A 143 5.75 -14.48 10.40
N MET A 144 5.12 -14.65 9.23
CA MET A 144 4.18 -13.64 8.74
C MET A 144 2.99 -13.56 9.69
N ASN A 145 2.42 -12.37 9.84
CA ASN A 145 1.14 -12.26 10.53
C ASN A 145 0.06 -13.05 9.73
N PRO A 146 -0.78 -13.88 10.38
CA PRO A 146 -1.78 -14.69 9.68
C PRO A 146 -2.73 -13.90 8.79
N HIS A 147 -3.18 -12.71 9.21
CA HIS A 147 -4.07 -11.87 8.40
C HIS A 147 -3.39 -11.39 7.12
N THR A 148 -2.13 -10.94 7.24
CA THR A 148 -1.30 -10.54 6.11
C THR A 148 -1.05 -11.71 5.16
N ALA A 149 -0.70 -12.88 5.70
CA ALA A 149 -0.42 -14.07 4.90
C ALA A 149 -1.65 -14.59 4.14
N GLU A 150 -2.82 -14.61 4.79
CA GLU A 150 -4.08 -15.01 4.17
C GLU A 150 -4.48 -14.03 3.05
N SER A 151 -4.41 -12.73 3.33
CA SER A 151 -4.74 -11.68 2.37
C SER A 151 -3.80 -11.69 1.16
N LEU A 152 -2.49 -11.84 1.36
CA LEU A 152 -1.53 -11.98 0.27
C LEU A 152 -1.77 -13.24 -0.55
N ARG A 153 -2.05 -14.38 0.10
CA ARG A 153 -2.36 -15.64 -0.59
C ARG A 153 -3.60 -15.51 -1.48
N ALA A 154 -4.66 -14.89 -0.97
CA ALA A 154 -5.86 -14.62 -1.73
C ALA A 154 -5.57 -13.64 -2.89
N ALA A 155 -4.86 -12.55 -2.64
CA ALA A 155 -4.48 -11.59 -3.67
C ALA A 155 -3.60 -12.20 -4.78
N LEU A 156 -2.73 -13.17 -4.45
CA LEU A 156 -1.88 -13.85 -5.42
C LEU A 156 -2.62 -14.92 -6.22
N PHE A 157 -3.48 -15.72 -5.59
CA PHE A 157 -3.92 -17.00 -6.17
C PHE A 157 -5.43 -17.14 -6.38
N THR A 158 -6.24 -16.22 -5.87
CA THR A 158 -7.69 -16.28 -6.03
C THR A 158 -8.22 -15.10 -6.82
N SER A 159 -9.45 -15.24 -7.29
CA SER A 159 -10.21 -14.18 -7.94
C SER A 159 -11.58 -14.06 -7.28
N GLY A 160 -12.07 -12.84 -7.15
CA GLY A 160 -13.37 -12.55 -6.53
C GLY A 160 -13.26 -11.91 -5.15
N GLU A 161 -14.38 -11.94 -4.42
CA GLU A 161 -14.52 -11.23 -3.15
C GLU A 161 -13.69 -11.87 -2.03
N TYR A 162 -12.98 -11.02 -1.28
CA TYR A 162 -12.27 -11.37 -0.06
C TYR A 162 -12.65 -10.38 1.04
N GLU A 163 -13.15 -10.90 2.16
CA GLU A 163 -13.58 -10.09 3.30
C GLU A 163 -12.40 -9.72 4.20
N LEU A 164 -12.22 -8.42 4.43
CA LEU A 164 -11.25 -7.93 5.40
C LEU A 164 -11.84 -8.03 6.81
N ARG A 165 -11.00 -8.32 7.80
CA ARG A 165 -11.43 -8.46 9.20
C ARG A 165 -10.51 -7.65 10.12
N PRO A 166 -11.05 -6.90 11.09
CA PRO A 166 -10.21 -6.15 12.01
C PRO A 166 -9.25 -7.08 12.75
N ALA A 167 -7.98 -6.71 12.82
CA ALA A 167 -6.99 -7.50 13.53
C ALA A 167 -7.23 -7.46 15.05
N GLU A 168 -7.14 -8.63 15.69
CA GLU A 168 -7.25 -8.73 17.15
C GLU A 168 -6.04 -8.14 17.87
N ARG A 169 -4.88 -8.13 17.20
CA ARG A 169 -3.61 -7.63 17.71
C ARG A 169 -2.85 -6.94 16.59
N TRP A 170 -2.12 -5.89 16.95
CA TRP A 170 -1.34 -5.10 16.00
C TRP A 170 -0.04 -4.56 16.61
N ASN A 171 0.84 -4.04 15.78
CA ASN A 171 2.10 -3.42 16.12
C ASN A 171 2.43 -2.29 15.12
N ASP A 172 3.14 -1.27 15.59
CA ASP A 172 3.76 -0.20 14.79
C ASP A 172 5.15 0.20 15.30
N VAL A 173 5.66 -0.49 16.32
CA VAL A 173 7.02 -0.30 16.84
C VAL A 173 7.97 -1.09 15.95
N SER A 174 8.91 -0.39 15.34
CA SER A 174 9.95 -1.02 14.53
C SER A 174 11.11 -1.48 15.40
N ARG A 175 11.79 -2.53 14.95
CA ARG A 175 13.04 -3.02 15.53
C ARG A 175 14.14 -2.85 14.51
N ASP A 176 15.37 -2.76 14.98
CA ASP A 176 16.53 -2.52 14.12
C ASP A 176 16.84 -3.76 13.28
N TRP A 177 16.62 -3.68 11.96
CA TRP A 177 16.95 -4.77 11.04
C TRP A 177 18.44 -5.02 10.86
N ALA A 178 19.31 -4.09 11.30
CA ALA A 178 20.75 -4.30 11.33
C ALA A 178 21.19 -5.21 12.49
N ASP A 179 20.37 -5.34 13.54
CA ASP A 179 20.58 -6.29 14.62
C ASP A 179 19.98 -7.67 14.26
N PRO A 180 20.80 -8.72 14.07
CA PRO A 180 20.28 -10.05 13.78
C PRO A 180 19.32 -10.59 14.86
N ALA A 181 19.47 -10.18 16.12
CA ALA A 181 18.59 -10.60 17.21
C ALA A 181 17.14 -10.15 16.99
N THR A 182 16.90 -9.12 16.17
CA THR A 182 15.56 -8.71 15.72
C THR A 182 14.80 -9.84 15.04
N PHE A 183 15.48 -10.82 14.43
CA PHE A 183 14.83 -11.91 13.69
C PHE A 183 14.58 -13.17 14.53
N ASP A 184 15.09 -13.22 15.77
CA ASP A 184 15.00 -14.38 16.67
C ASP A 184 13.71 -14.42 17.52
N ALA A 185 12.94 -13.32 17.55
CA ALA A 185 11.73 -13.21 18.37
C ALA A 185 10.57 -12.59 17.61
N GLU A 186 9.35 -13.02 17.93
CA GLU A 186 8.13 -12.40 17.45
C GLU A 186 8.09 -10.90 17.85
N PRO A 187 7.67 -9.99 16.96
CA PRO A 187 7.40 -8.61 17.33
C PRO A 187 6.37 -8.54 18.46
N GLU A 188 6.60 -7.65 19.42
CA GLU A 188 5.59 -7.34 20.43
C GLU A 188 4.34 -6.75 19.75
N THR A 189 3.18 -7.09 20.29
CA THR A 189 1.89 -6.64 19.76
C THR A 189 1.02 -6.14 20.89
N ARG A 190 0.04 -5.31 20.55
CA ARG A 190 -0.98 -4.77 21.46
C ARG A 190 -2.39 -5.12 20.97
N PRO A 191 -3.39 -5.19 21.87
CA PRO A 191 -4.77 -5.45 21.47
C PRO A 191 -5.29 -4.42 20.45
N GLY A 192 -5.99 -4.90 19.43
CA GLY A 192 -6.74 -4.07 18.49
C GLY A 192 -8.04 -3.57 19.11
N ALA A 193 -8.49 -2.37 18.70
CA ALA A 193 -9.77 -1.79 19.12
C ALA A 193 -10.89 -2.01 18.08
N GLY A 194 -10.60 -2.74 17.00
CA GLY A 194 -11.46 -2.80 15.82
C GLY A 194 -11.44 -1.52 15.00
N TRP A 195 -12.32 -1.44 14.00
CA TRP A 195 -12.43 -0.28 13.14
C TRP A 195 -13.47 0.72 13.64
N THR A 196 -13.20 2.01 13.44
CA THR A 196 -14.12 3.10 13.81
C THR A 196 -14.90 3.57 12.58
N TRP A 197 -16.23 3.56 12.66
CA TRP A 197 -17.12 3.85 11.53
C TRP A 197 -17.80 5.22 11.66
N VAL A 198 -17.90 5.96 10.55
CA VAL A 198 -18.60 7.26 10.44
C VAL A 198 -19.50 7.22 9.21
N ASN A 199 -20.73 7.72 9.31
CA ASN A 199 -21.75 7.69 8.23
C ASN A 199 -21.93 6.27 7.64
N ALA A 200 -22.14 5.30 8.52
CA ALA A 200 -22.21 3.87 8.19
C ALA A 200 -23.66 3.38 7.97
N ASP A 201 -24.49 4.21 7.34
CA ASP A 201 -25.91 3.97 7.09
C ASP A 201 -26.19 3.42 5.67
N ARG A 202 -25.15 3.21 4.87
CA ARG A 202 -25.24 2.80 3.47
C ARG A 202 -24.16 1.81 3.06
N VAL A 203 -24.40 1.17 1.92
CA VAL A 203 -23.43 0.35 1.20
C VAL A 203 -22.79 1.20 0.10
N VAL A 204 -21.47 1.20 0.04
CA VAL A 204 -20.69 1.80 -1.04
C VAL A 204 -19.93 0.69 -1.77
N GLU A 205 -19.98 0.70 -3.08
CA GLU A 205 -19.15 -0.18 -3.91
C GLU A 205 -18.53 0.66 -5.02
N GLY A 206 -17.21 0.64 -5.13
CA GLY A 206 -16.50 1.54 -6.03
C GLY A 206 -15.06 1.11 -6.26
N ARG A 207 -14.45 1.73 -7.26
CA ARG A 207 -13.02 1.53 -7.54
C ARG A 207 -12.17 2.24 -6.51
N SER A 208 -11.11 1.57 -6.09
CA SER A 208 -10.17 2.10 -5.12
C SER A 208 -9.20 3.10 -5.76
N TRP A 209 -8.79 4.10 -5.00
CA TRP A 209 -7.67 4.98 -5.33
C TRP A 209 -7.12 5.58 -4.04
N GLY A 210 -5.83 5.95 -4.01
CA GLY A 210 -5.21 6.57 -2.84
C GLY A 210 -3.80 6.05 -2.60
N GLY A 211 -3.50 5.55 -1.39
CA GLY A 211 -2.19 5.04 -0.97
C GLY A 211 -1.61 5.80 0.23
N CYS A 212 -0.28 5.86 0.32
CA CYS A 212 0.42 6.67 1.32
C CYS A 212 0.13 8.16 1.11
N LEU A 213 -0.38 8.85 2.13
CA LEU A 213 -0.89 10.22 2.03
C LEU A 213 0.21 11.22 1.66
N GLU A 214 1.42 11.03 2.18
CA GLU A 214 2.60 11.82 1.87
C GLU A 214 2.89 11.76 0.36
N ILE A 215 2.88 10.55 -0.21
CA ILE A 215 3.13 10.29 -1.63
C ILE A 215 2.01 10.82 -2.51
N VAL A 216 0.74 10.64 -2.10
CA VAL A 216 -0.41 11.27 -2.77
C VAL A 216 -0.24 12.80 -2.78
N GLY A 217 0.27 13.38 -1.69
CA GLY A 217 0.66 14.79 -1.60
C GLY A 217 1.69 15.18 -2.66
N TRP A 218 2.72 14.37 -2.87
CA TRP A 218 3.75 14.63 -3.88
C TRP A 218 3.21 14.53 -5.31
N LEU A 219 2.38 13.53 -5.59
CA LEU A 219 1.70 13.39 -6.88
C LEU A 219 0.79 14.60 -7.18
N LEU A 220 0.11 15.13 -6.17
CA LEU A 220 -0.67 16.37 -6.28
C LEU A 220 0.21 17.58 -6.61
N MET A 221 1.32 17.75 -5.89
CA MET A 221 2.23 18.88 -6.08
C MET A 221 2.94 18.85 -7.44
N ALA A 222 3.32 17.66 -7.91
CA ALA A 222 3.98 17.47 -9.20
C ALA A 222 2.99 17.42 -10.38
N ASP A 223 1.69 17.46 -10.09
CA ASP A 223 0.60 17.20 -11.04
C ASP A 223 0.82 15.93 -11.88
N ARG A 224 1.05 14.80 -11.19
CA ARG A 224 1.48 13.54 -11.81
C ARG A 224 0.57 12.37 -11.42
N GLU A 225 0.25 11.52 -12.39
CA GLU A 225 -0.62 10.34 -12.23
C GLU A 225 -1.98 10.60 -11.56
N ILE A 226 -2.44 11.85 -11.53
CA ILE A 226 -3.78 12.24 -11.09
C ILE A 226 -4.56 12.68 -12.33
N SER A 227 -5.71 12.06 -12.56
CA SER A 227 -6.52 12.39 -13.72
C SER A 227 -7.00 13.84 -13.63
N HIS A 228 -6.95 14.53 -14.76
CA HIS A 228 -7.57 15.85 -14.92
C HIS A 228 -9.09 15.73 -15.09
N ASP A 229 -9.58 14.58 -15.55
CA ASP A 229 -11.00 14.24 -15.52
C ASP A 229 -11.34 13.58 -14.18
N LEU A 230 -11.83 14.39 -13.25
CA LEU A 230 -12.15 13.92 -11.90
C LEU A 230 -13.36 12.99 -11.85
N THR A 231 -14.16 12.91 -12.92
CA THR A 231 -15.31 11.98 -12.97
C THR A 231 -14.87 10.52 -12.96
N GLU A 232 -13.60 10.25 -13.28
CA GLU A 232 -12.99 8.93 -13.13
C GLU A 232 -12.96 8.40 -11.68
N TYR A 233 -13.15 9.27 -10.70
CA TYR A 233 -13.17 8.94 -9.27
C TYR A 233 -14.59 8.89 -8.68
N ASP A 234 -15.62 9.25 -9.45
CA ASP A 234 -17.00 9.33 -8.95
C ASP A 234 -17.48 7.99 -8.39
N GLY A 235 -18.00 8.00 -7.15
CA GLY A 235 -18.46 6.81 -6.47
C GLY A 235 -17.34 5.89 -5.93
N GLY A 236 -16.08 6.27 -6.12
CA GLY A 236 -14.92 5.47 -5.72
C GLY A 236 -14.77 5.30 -4.21
N VAL A 237 -13.84 4.42 -3.85
CA VAL A 237 -13.38 4.21 -2.47
C VAL A 237 -11.97 4.79 -2.33
N LEU A 238 -11.84 5.89 -1.60
CA LEU A 238 -10.53 6.44 -1.24
C LEU A 238 -9.93 5.54 -0.16
N PHE A 239 -8.65 5.21 -0.25
CA PHE A 239 -7.94 4.60 0.87
C PHE A 239 -6.64 5.34 1.13
N LEU A 240 -6.37 5.68 2.38
CA LEU A 240 -5.23 6.49 2.76
C LEU A 240 -4.57 5.94 4.01
N GLU A 241 -3.26 6.13 4.11
CA GLU A 241 -2.46 5.75 5.27
C GLU A 241 -1.28 6.71 5.42
N THR A 242 -0.62 6.70 6.58
CA THR A 242 0.55 7.55 6.86
C THR A 242 1.75 6.70 7.26
N SER A 243 2.94 7.16 6.89
CA SER A 243 4.20 6.40 6.99
C SER A 243 4.96 6.56 8.31
N GLU A 244 6.17 5.98 8.35
CA GLU A 244 7.21 6.24 9.36
C GLU A 244 7.58 7.70 9.51
N GLU A 245 7.34 8.54 8.50
CA GLU A 245 7.62 9.97 8.62
C GLU A 245 6.73 10.63 9.67
N MET A 246 5.63 9.97 10.07
CA MET A 246 4.71 10.42 11.09
C MET A 246 4.31 11.89 10.86
N PRO A 247 3.63 12.21 9.73
CA PRO A 247 3.19 13.56 9.44
C PRO A 247 2.29 14.09 10.56
N SER A 248 2.45 15.36 10.92
CA SER A 248 1.64 15.99 11.94
C SER A 248 0.18 16.12 11.51
N ALA A 249 -0.74 16.19 12.47
CA ALA A 249 -2.16 16.43 12.18
C ALA A 249 -2.42 17.68 11.29
N PRO A 250 -1.69 18.82 11.45
CA PRO A 250 -1.77 19.92 10.50
C PRO A 250 -1.33 19.58 9.07
N GLU A 251 -0.30 18.74 8.88
CA GLU A 251 0.15 18.30 7.55
C GLU A 251 -0.89 17.40 6.89
N VAL A 252 -1.41 16.41 7.63
CA VAL A 252 -2.53 15.55 7.19
C VAL A 252 -3.72 16.40 6.75
N PHE A 253 -4.15 17.36 7.58
CA PHE A 253 -5.24 18.26 7.23
C PHE A 253 -4.93 19.10 5.99
N ARG A 254 -3.72 19.64 5.85
CA ARG A 254 -3.33 20.48 4.71
C ARG A 254 -3.34 19.69 3.40
N THR A 255 -2.83 18.47 3.40
CA THR A 255 -2.85 17.59 2.22
C THR A 255 -4.28 17.27 1.81
N LEU A 256 -5.12 16.83 2.75
CA LEU A 256 -6.53 16.55 2.48
C LEU A 256 -7.30 17.80 2.04
N ARG A 257 -7.03 18.96 2.64
CA ARG A 257 -7.59 20.23 2.21
C ARG A 257 -7.23 20.53 0.75
N ASN A 258 -5.98 20.34 0.35
CA ASN A 258 -5.55 20.55 -1.04
C ASN A 258 -6.24 19.56 -2.00
N MET A 259 -6.47 18.31 -1.58
CA MET A 259 -7.31 17.37 -2.34
C MET A 259 -8.74 17.88 -2.49
N GLY A 260 -9.32 18.43 -1.42
CA GLY A 260 -10.65 19.04 -1.42
C GLY A 260 -10.75 20.25 -2.33
N GLU A 261 -9.78 21.16 -2.30
CA GLU A 261 -9.69 22.33 -3.20
C GLU A 261 -9.52 21.93 -4.66
N ARG A 262 -8.85 20.80 -4.94
CA ARG A 262 -8.78 20.19 -6.28
C ARG A 262 -10.07 19.47 -6.67
N GLY A 263 -11.04 19.38 -5.76
CA GLY A 263 -12.33 18.75 -5.98
C GLY A 263 -12.30 17.22 -6.01
N LEU A 264 -11.27 16.61 -5.43
CA LEU A 264 -11.11 15.16 -5.38
C LEU A 264 -11.94 14.53 -4.25
N LEU A 265 -11.92 15.11 -3.05
CA LEU A 265 -12.51 14.45 -1.87
C LEU A 265 -14.01 14.15 -2.05
N GLN A 266 -14.77 15.04 -2.69
CA GLN A 266 -16.20 14.85 -2.93
C GLN A 266 -16.54 13.74 -3.95
N ARG A 267 -15.55 13.22 -4.68
CA ARG A 267 -15.75 12.18 -5.70
C ARG A 267 -15.91 10.81 -5.06
N PHE A 268 -15.27 10.60 -3.92
CA PHE A 268 -15.26 9.33 -3.22
C PHE A 268 -16.47 9.18 -2.29
N SER A 269 -17.16 8.04 -2.39
CA SER A 269 -18.32 7.74 -1.55
C SER A 269 -17.95 7.09 -0.22
N ALA A 270 -16.76 6.50 -0.15
CA ALA A 270 -16.16 5.96 1.07
C ALA A 270 -14.67 6.31 1.19
N LEU A 271 -14.19 6.40 2.44
CA LEU A 271 -12.78 6.52 2.81
C LEU A 271 -12.39 5.38 3.77
N LEU A 272 -11.38 4.61 3.41
CA LEU A 272 -10.67 3.70 4.30
C LEU A 272 -9.39 4.38 4.79
N MET A 273 -9.36 4.81 6.04
CA MET A 273 -8.16 5.38 6.66
C MET A 273 -7.44 4.29 7.45
N GLY A 274 -6.22 3.98 7.03
CA GLY A 274 -5.31 3.08 7.71
C GLY A 274 -5.02 3.55 9.12
N ARG A 275 -4.65 2.62 9.98
CA ARG A 275 -4.19 2.94 11.33
C ARG A 275 -2.95 3.83 11.24
N ALA A 276 -2.98 4.97 11.93
CA ALA A 276 -1.83 5.86 11.98
C ALA A 276 -0.65 5.12 12.63
N ARG A 277 0.50 5.12 11.96
CA ARG A 277 1.75 4.75 12.59
C ARG A 277 2.12 5.79 13.62
N THR A 278 2.39 5.37 14.85
CA THR A 278 2.59 6.27 15.99
C THR A 278 4.01 6.25 16.54
N TRP A 279 4.92 5.50 15.91
CA TRP A 279 6.27 5.27 16.39
C TRP A 279 7.29 5.23 15.24
N SER A 280 8.42 5.91 15.43
CA SER A 280 9.64 5.78 14.63
C SER A 280 10.87 5.84 15.54
N PHE A 281 12.06 5.54 15.01
CA PHE A 281 13.32 5.68 15.79
C PHE A 281 13.58 7.14 16.20
N GLU A 282 13.16 8.09 15.39
CA GLU A 282 13.26 9.53 15.63
C GLU A 282 12.16 10.04 16.57
N ARG A 283 11.00 9.36 16.60
CA ARG A 283 9.84 9.70 17.43
C ARG A 283 9.30 8.47 18.15
N PRO A 284 10.01 7.98 19.18
CA PRO A 284 9.63 6.77 19.89
C PRO A 284 8.54 7.05 20.93
N ASN A 285 7.36 7.46 20.47
CA ASN A 285 6.23 7.80 21.36
C ASN A 285 5.91 6.62 22.30
N SER A 286 5.65 6.93 23.56
CA SER A 286 5.00 6.01 24.48
C SER A 286 3.60 5.63 23.97
N PRO A 287 2.98 4.55 24.48
CA PRO A 287 1.61 4.19 24.09
C PRO A 287 0.59 5.32 24.28
N GLU A 288 0.76 6.15 25.30
CA GLU A 288 -0.16 7.25 25.63
C GLU A 288 0.02 8.45 24.67
N GLU A 289 1.27 8.81 24.37
CA GLU A 289 1.59 9.80 23.33
C GLU A 289 1.12 9.33 21.95
N GLY A 290 1.32 8.05 21.63
CA GLY A 290 0.87 7.47 20.37
C GLY A 290 -0.65 7.48 20.22
N ALA A 291 -1.39 7.21 21.30
CA ALA A 291 -2.84 7.32 21.31
C ALA A 291 -3.31 8.78 21.09
N SER A 292 -2.67 9.76 21.72
CA SER A 292 -2.95 11.19 21.48
C SER A 292 -2.66 11.59 20.04
N TYR A 293 -1.51 11.18 19.51
CA TYR A 293 -1.11 11.44 18.13
C TYR A 293 -2.09 10.87 17.11
N ALA A 294 -2.52 9.60 17.29
CA ALA A 294 -3.52 8.99 16.43
C ALA A 294 -4.89 9.69 16.51
N ALA A 295 -5.29 10.16 17.69
CA ALA A 295 -6.53 10.90 17.88
C ALA A 295 -6.49 12.26 17.16
N GLU A 296 -5.38 12.99 17.25
CA GLU A 296 -5.17 14.27 16.55
C GLU A 296 -5.18 14.09 15.03
N GLN A 297 -4.51 13.06 14.52
CA GLN A 297 -4.55 12.69 13.10
C GLN A 297 -5.99 12.39 12.64
N ARG A 298 -6.74 11.59 13.41
CA ARG A 298 -8.15 11.28 13.12
C ARG A 298 -9.01 12.55 13.05
N GLU A 299 -8.84 13.47 14.00
CA GLU A 299 -9.56 14.75 13.98
C GLU A 299 -9.17 15.62 12.78
N ALA A 300 -7.91 15.59 12.34
CA ALA A 300 -7.49 16.28 11.11
C ALA A 300 -8.21 15.72 9.87
N VAL A 301 -8.31 14.39 9.74
CA VAL A 301 -9.05 13.74 8.66
C VAL A 301 -10.53 14.12 8.73
N LEU A 302 -11.16 13.98 9.90
CA LEU A 302 -12.57 14.34 10.10
C LEU A 302 -12.85 15.80 9.77
N ARG A 303 -11.96 16.72 10.18
CA ARG A 303 -12.08 18.15 9.88
C ARG A 303 -12.06 18.42 8.37
N ALA A 304 -11.16 17.78 7.61
CA ALA A 304 -11.12 17.91 6.16
C ALA A 304 -12.38 17.30 5.51
N MET A 305 -12.76 16.08 5.90
CA MET A 305 -13.92 15.41 5.32
C MET A 305 -15.23 16.14 5.61
N ARG A 306 -15.42 16.72 6.80
CA ARG A 306 -16.58 17.57 7.12
C ARG A 306 -16.67 18.81 6.21
N ALA A 307 -15.53 19.38 5.82
CA ALA A 307 -15.50 20.57 4.99
C ALA A 307 -15.77 20.27 3.50
N TYR A 308 -15.21 19.18 2.97
CA TYR A 308 -15.23 18.91 1.53
C TYR A 308 -16.12 17.75 1.09
N ALA A 309 -16.40 16.79 1.97
CA ALA A 309 -17.17 15.58 1.64
C ALA A 309 -17.95 15.02 2.86
N PRO A 310 -18.84 15.81 3.49
CA PRO A 310 -19.43 15.50 4.80
C PRO A 310 -20.29 14.24 4.84
N GLY A 311 -20.82 13.80 3.69
CA GLY A 311 -21.64 12.60 3.58
C GLY A 311 -20.84 11.31 3.36
N THR A 312 -19.51 11.35 3.27
CA THR A 312 -18.67 10.18 2.98
C THR A 312 -18.74 9.16 4.12
N THR A 313 -18.84 7.87 3.77
CA THR A 313 -18.71 6.77 4.74
C THR A 313 -17.23 6.58 5.06
N ILE A 314 -16.82 6.74 6.32
CA ILE A 314 -15.41 6.65 6.71
C ILE A 314 -15.21 5.46 7.64
N VAL A 315 -14.17 4.68 7.37
CA VAL A 315 -13.70 3.62 8.27
C VAL A 315 -12.26 3.93 8.66
N PHE A 316 -12.02 4.16 9.94
CA PHE A 316 -10.69 4.39 10.49
C PHE A 316 -10.11 3.12 11.08
N ASP A 317 -8.78 3.16 11.26
CA ASP A 317 -7.99 2.12 11.92
C ASP A 317 -8.00 0.80 11.13
N VAL A 318 -8.24 0.89 9.83
CA VAL A 318 -8.16 -0.26 8.91
C VAL A 318 -6.73 -0.76 8.90
N ASP A 319 -6.56 -2.08 8.94
CA ASP A 319 -5.24 -2.74 8.98
C ASP A 319 -4.58 -2.70 7.59
N LEU A 320 -4.20 -1.50 7.15
CA LEU A 320 -3.48 -1.21 5.90
C LEU A 320 -2.43 -0.13 6.16
N GLY A 321 -1.38 -0.06 5.34
CA GLY A 321 -0.29 0.92 5.50
C GLY A 321 0.82 0.44 6.44
N HIS A 322 1.48 1.37 7.15
CA HIS A 322 2.72 1.10 7.89
C HIS A 322 2.52 0.50 9.30
N THR A 323 1.48 -0.30 9.51
CA THR A 323 1.28 -1.07 10.75
C THR A 323 1.14 -2.57 10.43
N ASP A 324 1.48 -3.43 11.39
CA ASP A 324 1.35 -4.89 11.29
C ASP A 324 0.14 -5.35 12.12
N PRO A 325 -0.80 -6.16 11.60
CA PRO A 325 -0.88 -6.68 10.24
C PRO A 325 -1.27 -5.66 9.18
N GLN A 326 -1.11 -6.09 7.93
CA GLN A 326 -1.50 -5.35 6.74
C GLN A 326 -2.30 -6.24 5.79
N PHE A 327 -3.47 -5.75 5.38
CA PHE A 327 -4.23 -6.29 4.26
C PHE A 327 -3.73 -5.73 2.93
N VAL A 328 -3.79 -6.59 1.91
CA VAL A 328 -3.54 -6.20 0.52
C VAL A 328 -4.79 -5.53 -0.06
N ILE A 329 -4.64 -4.31 -0.56
CA ILE A 329 -5.75 -3.53 -1.14
C ILE A 329 -5.59 -3.44 -2.67
N PRO A 330 -6.57 -3.85 -3.49
CA PRO A 330 -6.44 -3.82 -4.95
C PRO A 330 -6.55 -2.37 -5.46
N TYR A 331 -5.43 -1.75 -5.84
CA TYR A 331 -5.36 -0.36 -6.32
C TYR A 331 -6.00 -0.21 -7.70
N GLY A 332 -7.06 0.59 -7.82
CA GLY A 332 -7.88 0.71 -9.02
C GLY A 332 -8.91 -0.42 -9.19
N GLY A 333 -8.90 -1.43 -8.31
CA GLY A 333 -9.85 -2.52 -8.24
C GLY A 333 -11.08 -2.18 -7.39
N THR A 334 -12.03 -3.10 -7.30
CA THR A 334 -13.31 -2.89 -6.60
C THR A 334 -13.19 -3.15 -5.10
N ILE A 335 -13.77 -2.25 -4.30
CA ILE A 335 -13.96 -2.39 -2.86
C ILE A 335 -15.43 -2.16 -2.54
N ARG A 336 -15.98 -3.02 -1.69
CA ARG A 336 -17.31 -2.90 -1.10
C ARG A 336 -17.18 -2.55 0.38
N VAL A 337 -17.79 -1.44 0.78
CA VAL A 337 -17.87 -0.96 2.17
C VAL A 337 -19.34 -0.99 2.59
N ASP A 338 -19.71 -2.00 3.38
CA ASP A 338 -21.05 -2.20 3.89
C ASP A 338 -21.15 -1.58 5.30
N GLY A 339 -21.60 -0.32 5.36
CA GLY A 339 -21.75 0.41 6.62
C GLY A 339 -22.69 -0.27 7.63
N PRO A 340 -23.94 -0.60 7.25
CA PRO A 340 -24.90 -1.23 8.15
C PRO A 340 -24.41 -2.57 8.71
N ALA A 341 -23.76 -3.40 7.88
CA ALA A 341 -23.20 -4.68 8.33
C ALA A 341 -21.83 -4.53 9.00
N ARG A 342 -21.18 -3.36 8.90
CA ARG A 342 -19.79 -3.10 9.29
C ARG A 342 -18.80 -4.08 8.66
N ARG A 343 -18.93 -4.32 7.36
CA ARG A 343 -18.08 -5.25 6.59
C ARG A 343 -17.34 -4.51 5.48
N ILE A 344 -16.09 -4.88 5.26
CA ILE A 344 -15.31 -4.43 4.11
C ILE A 344 -14.92 -5.67 3.32
N ALA A 345 -15.14 -5.64 2.01
CA ALA A 345 -14.66 -6.66 1.12
C ALA A 345 -13.93 -6.04 -0.08
N VAL A 346 -12.87 -6.69 -0.52
CA VAL A 346 -12.09 -6.32 -1.69
C VAL A 346 -12.28 -7.37 -2.77
N THR A 347 -12.20 -6.99 -4.04
CA THR A 347 -12.16 -7.95 -5.15
C THR A 347 -10.73 -8.14 -5.61
N TYR A 348 -10.22 -9.37 -5.59
CA TYR A 348 -8.92 -9.74 -6.13
C TYR A 348 -8.98 -10.24 -7.57
#